data_AF-A0A352IWE6-F1
#
_entry.id   AF-A0A352IWE6-F1
#
_cell.length_a   1.000
_cell.length_b   1.000
_cell.length_c   1.000
_cell.angle_alpha   90.00
_cell.angle_beta   90.00
_cell.angle_gamma   90.00
#
_symmetry.space_group_name_H-M   'P 1'
#
loop_
_entity.id
_entity.type
_entity.pdbx_description
1 polymer ?
#
loop_
_entity_poly.entity_id
_entity_poly.type
_entity_poly.pdbx_seq_one_letter_code
_entity_poly.pdbx_strand_id
1 'polypeptide(L)' 'PLQSVHDGTHWRHEPVRLTVLIDAPGDRIESVLRRQPNVAALVENQWVSLHRMSGQGVARYDNGNWVAVA' A
#
# COMPACT_ATOMS: atom_id res chain seq x y z
N PRO A 1 11.26 -8.43 0.26
CA PRO A 1 11.61 -8.74 1.68
C PRO A 1 10.70 -9.86 2.17
N LEU A 2 11.17 -10.69 3.09
CA LEU A 2 10.38 -11.79 3.60
C LEU A 2 9.37 -11.25 4.63
N GLN A 3 8.08 -11.36 4.32
CA GLN A 3 6.98 -10.76 5.10
C GLN A 3 6.25 -11.81 5.95
N SER A 4 6.97 -12.84 6.38
CA SER A 4 6.46 -13.90 7.24
C SER A 4 7.44 -14.13 8.38
N VAL A 5 6.91 -14.40 9.57
CA VAL A 5 7.73 -14.76 10.72
C VAL A 5 8.05 -16.24 10.64
N HIS A 6 9.35 -16.57 10.65
CA HIS A 6 9.86 -17.94 10.72
C HIS A 6 10.50 -18.16 12.10
N ASP A 7 10.23 -19.30 12.74
CA ASP A 7 10.87 -19.64 14.03
C ASP A 7 12.17 -20.44 13.88
N GLY A 8 12.60 -20.71 12.64
CA GLY A 8 13.74 -21.57 12.33
C GLY A 8 13.35 -22.96 11.83
N THR A 9 12.09 -23.35 12.02
CA THR A 9 11.53 -24.65 11.59
C THR A 9 10.22 -24.51 10.80
N HIS A 10 9.36 -23.58 11.19
CA HIS A 10 8.06 -23.36 10.56
C HIS A 10 7.74 -21.87 10.38
N TRP A 11 6.89 -21.59 9.40
CA TRP A 11 6.21 -20.30 9.27
C TRP A 11 5.18 -20.16 10.39
N ARG A 12 5.31 -19.10 11.18
CA ARG A 12 4.42 -18.80 12.32
C ARG A 12 3.31 -17.85 11.94
N HIS A 13 3.51 -17.03 10.91
CA HIS A 13 2.51 -16.11 10.40
C HIS A 13 2.54 -16.04 8.89
N GLU A 14 1.34 -16.09 8.30
CA GLU A 14 1.13 -15.73 6.91
C GLU A 14 1.37 -14.22 6.71
N PRO A 15 1.82 -13.79 5.53
CA PRO A 15 1.96 -12.37 5.25
C PRO A 15 0.62 -11.65 5.33
N VAL A 16 0.43 -10.82 6.35
CA VAL A 16 -0.73 -9.94 6.45
C VAL A 16 -0.35 -8.57 5.89
N ARG A 17 -1.14 -8.05 4.96
CA ARG A 17 -0.95 -6.71 4.40
C ARG A 17 -2.00 -5.76 4.96
N LEU A 18 -1.54 -4.62 5.46
CA LEU A 18 -2.45 -3.57 5.88
C LEU A 18 -3.05 -2.89 4.65
N THR A 19 -4.37 -2.93 4.52
CA THR A 19 -5.10 -2.18 3.50
C THR A 19 -5.49 -0.82 4.07
N VAL A 20 -5.10 0.25 3.38
CA VAL A 20 -5.43 1.63 3.75
C VAL A 20 -6.31 2.22 2.64
N LEU A 21 -7.47 2.75 3.00
CA LEU A 21 -8.38 3.43 2.09
C LEU A 21 -8.49 4.91 2.50
N ILE A 22 -8.19 5.82 1.57
CA ILE A 22 -8.17 7.26 1.83
C ILE A 22 -9.16 7.96 0.89
N ASP A 23 -10.02 8.82 1.43
CA ASP A 23 -10.82 9.75 0.63
C ASP A 23 -10.01 11.04 0.41
N ALA A 24 -9.22 11.05 -0.67
CA ALA A 24 -8.44 12.20 -1.09
C ALA A 24 -8.12 12.16 -2.60
N PRO A 25 -7.87 13.32 -3.23
CA PRO A 25 -7.30 13.40 -4.57
C PRO A 25 -5.97 12.65 -4.69
N GLY A 26 -5.74 11.95 -5.81
CA GLY A 26 -4.55 11.13 -6.02
C GLY A 26 -3.24 11.93 -5.98
N ASP A 27 -3.25 13.12 -6.58
CA ASP A 27 -2.12 14.05 -6.59
C ASP A 27 -1.69 14.51 -5.19
N ARG A 28 -2.66 14.67 -4.26
CA ARG A 28 -2.37 14.98 -2.86
C ARG A 28 -1.73 13.82 -2.12
N ILE A 29 -2.24 12.60 -2.34
CA ILE A 29 -1.64 11.38 -1.76
C ILE A 29 -0.20 11.23 -2.27
N GLU A 30 0.01 11.37 -3.58
CA GLU A 30 1.34 11.30 -4.20
C GLU A 30 2.29 12.39 -3.68
N SER A 31 1.79 13.60 -3.44
CA SER A 31 2.59 14.67 -2.82
C SER A 31 3.08 14.29 -1.43
N VAL A 32 2.28 13.58 -0.63
CA VAL A 32 2.72 13.06 0.68
C VAL A 32 3.77 11.98 0.49
N LEU A 33 3.56 11.02 -0.42
CA LEU A 33 4.54 9.97 -0.70
C LEU A 33 5.90 10.56 -1.12
N ARG A 34 5.91 11.55 -2.02
CA ARG A 34 7.15 12.25 -2.44
C ARG A 34 7.88 12.95 -1.29
N ARG A 35 7.14 13.47 -0.30
CA ARG A 35 7.70 14.20 0.85
C ARG A 35 8.12 13.27 1.99
N GLN A 36 7.61 12.04 2.02
CA GLN A 36 7.76 11.09 3.12
C GLN A 36 8.36 9.78 2.59
N PRO A 37 9.68 9.72 2.35
CA PRO A 37 10.32 8.55 1.71
C PRO A 37 10.10 7.25 2.50
N ASN A 38 10.04 7.32 3.83
CA ASN A 38 9.75 6.14 4.65
C ASN A 38 8.32 5.60 4.43
N VAL A 39 7.34 6.48 4.21
CA VAL A 39 5.96 6.07 3.92
C VAL A 39 5.86 5.53 2.49
N ALA A 40 6.50 6.19 1.53
CA ALA A 40 6.61 5.69 0.15
C ALA A 40 7.20 4.28 0.13
N ALA A 41 8.29 4.04 0.87
CA ALA A 41 8.90 2.72 0.96
C ALA A 41 7.94 1.64 1.48
N LEU A 42 7.03 1.95 2.41
CA LEU A 42 6.02 0.98 2.88
C LEU A 42 5.02 0.61 1.78
N VAL A 43 4.61 1.59 0.97
CA VAL A 43 3.65 1.39 -0.12
C VAL A 43 4.31 0.68 -1.31
N GLU A 44 5.46 1.18 -1.77
CA GLU A 44 6.20 0.66 -2.93
C GLU A 44 6.70 -0.77 -2.69
N ASN A 45 7.18 -1.07 -1.47
CA ASN A 45 7.57 -2.44 -1.10
C ASN A 45 6.37 -3.33 -0.71
N GLN A 46 5.14 -2.89 -0.98
CA GLN A 46 3.91 -3.67 -0.78
C GLN A 46 3.70 -4.15 0.67
N TRP A 47 4.15 -3.37 1.66
CA TRP A 47 3.82 -3.58 3.08
C TRP A 47 2.46 -2.97 3.42
N VAL A 48 2.10 -1.88 2.75
CA VAL A 48 0.79 -1.23 2.81
C VAL A 48 0.15 -1.25 1.44
N SER A 49 -1.07 -1.79 1.35
CA SER A 49 -1.90 -1.74 0.16
C SER A 49 -2.72 -0.44 0.17
N LEU A 50 -2.19 0.59 -0.49
CA LEU A 50 -2.77 1.92 -0.50
C LEU A 50 -3.86 2.05 -1.56
N HIS A 51 -5.03 2.50 -1.13
CA HIS A 51 -6.19 2.75 -1.97
C HIS A 51 -6.71 4.17 -1.77
N ARG A 52 -7.22 4.75 -2.85
CA ARG A 52 -8.04 5.96 -2.81
C ARG A 52 -9.47 5.61 -3.16
N MET A 53 -10.41 6.27 -2.49
CA MET A 53 -11.81 6.27 -2.89
C MET A 53 -12.21 7.63 -3.47
N SER A 54 -13.19 7.60 -4.35
CA SER A 54 -13.80 8.78 -4.96
C SER A 54 -15.21 8.45 -5.43
N GLY A 55 -15.94 9.45 -5.95
CA GLY A 55 -17.24 9.22 -6.57
C GLY A 55 -17.23 8.27 -7.79
N GLN A 56 -16.05 7.97 -8.36
CA GLN A 56 -15.90 7.03 -9.48
C GLN A 56 -15.53 5.60 -9.03
N GLY A 57 -15.43 5.37 -7.72
CA GLY A 57 -15.03 4.08 -7.15
C GLY A 57 -13.65 4.11 -6.50
N VAL A 58 -13.06 2.93 -6.34
CA VAL A 58 -11.79 2.71 -5.63
C VAL A 58 -10.67 2.44 -6.63
N ALA A 59 -9.51 3.04 -6.39
CA ALA A 59 -8.28 2.74 -7.12
C ALA A 59 -7.13 2.43 -6.15
N ARG A 60 -6.34 1.41 -6.47
CA ARG A 60 -5.13 1.02 -5.75
C ARG A 60 -3.92 1.73 -6.35
N TYR A 61 -3.00 2.18 -5.50
CA TYR A 61 -1.71 2.71 -5.94
C TYR A 61 -0.74 1.57 -6.25
N ASP A 62 -0.14 1.59 -7.44
CA ASP A 62 0.82 0.60 -7.92
C ASP A 62 2.00 1.31 -8.59
N ASN A 63 3.08 1.52 -7.81
CA ASN A 63 4.36 2.08 -8.27
C ASN A 63 4.23 3.30 -9.19
N GLY A 64 3.49 4.32 -8.75
CA GLY A 64 3.28 5.56 -9.52
C GLY A 64 1.96 5.62 -10.28
N ASN A 65 1.22 4.52 -10.38
CA ASN A 65 -0.02 4.45 -11.15
C ASN A 65 -1.22 4.15 -10.26
N TRP A 66 -2.37 4.76 -10.59
CA TRP A 66 -3.65 4.39 -9.99
C TRP A 66 -4.35 3.35 -10.87
N VAL A 67 -4.61 2.18 -10.30
CA VAL A 67 -5.29 1.06 -10.97
C VAL A 67 -6.67 0.88 -10.35
N ALA A 68 -7.73 0.92 -11.15
CA ALA A 68 -9.09 0.67 -10.67
C ALA A 68 -9.19 -0.73 -10.03
N VAL A 69 -9.89 -0.82 -8.91
CA VAL A 69 -10.20 -2.10 -8.25
C VAL A 69 -11.59 -2.54 -8.74
N ALA A 70 -11.66 -3.78 -9.24
CA ALA A 70 -12.91 -4.40 -9.72
C ALA A 70 -13.81 -4.86 -8.57
#